data_AF-A0A1Q3WJW2-F1
#
_entry.id   AF-A0A1Q3WJW2-F1
#
_cell.length_a   1.000
_cell.length_b   1.000
_cell.length_c   1.000
_cell.angle_alpha   90.00
_cell.angle_beta   90.00
_cell.angle_gamma   90.00
#
_symmetry.space_group_name_H-M   'P 1'
#
loop_
_entity.id
_entity.type
_entity.pdbx_description
1 polymer ?
#
loop_
_entity_poly.entity_id
_entity_poly.type
_entity_poly.pdbx_seq_one_letter_code
_entity_poly.pdbx_strand_id
1 'polypeptide(L)'
;MNKALTTTRLSKREKRKQQTVDWDQFGRTGYMQVMHFELWYVDGSKGEINITSPHIIWSEDIENQHFFMQEYLKSQCQRLGIVKYRGHCYHNINGILKKAFSYAAFDLITNSNVDVYD
;
A
#
# COMPACT_ATOMS: atom_id res chain seq x y z
N MET A 1 -29.95 -23.75 -51.68
CA MET A 1 -30.45 -23.83 -50.29
C MET A 1 -29.64 -22.85 -49.44
N ASN A 2 -30.21 -21.68 -49.13
CA ASN A 2 -29.54 -20.66 -48.31
C ASN A 2 -29.75 -20.98 -46.83
N LYS A 3 -28.66 -21.27 -46.10
CA LYS A 3 -28.69 -21.35 -44.64
C LYS A 3 -28.79 -19.94 -44.07
N ALA A 4 -29.91 -19.62 -43.44
CA ALA A 4 -30.10 -18.36 -42.73
C ALA A 4 -29.12 -18.30 -41.54
N LEU A 5 -28.29 -17.25 -41.49
CA LEU A 5 -27.54 -16.88 -40.29
C LEU A 5 -28.53 -16.32 -39.27
N THR A 6 -28.90 -17.14 -38.29
CA THR A 6 -29.68 -16.70 -37.13
C THR A 6 -28.77 -15.87 -36.22
N THR A 7 -28.82 -14.54 -36.36
CA THR A 7 -28.15 -13.63 -35.42
C THR A 7 -28.97 -13.58 -34.13
N THR A 8 -28.55 -14.34 -33.11
CA THR A 8 -29.20 -14.33 -31.80
C THR A 8 -29.03 -12.95 -31.16
N ARG A 9 -30.11 -12.14 -31.14
CA ARG A 9 -30.14 -10.87 -30.42
C ARG A 9 -30.13 -11.15 -28.91
N LEU A 10 -28.95 -11.00 -28.30
CA LEU A 10 -28.80 -11.04 -26.84
C LEU A 10 -29.68 -9.97 -26.18
N SER A 11 -30.37 -10.37 -25.13
CA SER A 11 -31.24 -9.52 -24.31
C SER A 11 -30.43 -8.41 -23.63
N LYS A 12 -31.09 -7.30 -23.26
CA LYS A 12 -30.45 -6.21 -22.48
C LYS A 12 -29.81 -6.72 -21.18
N ARG A 13 -30.32 -7.80 -20.59
CA ARG A 13 -29.79 -8.42 -19.36
C ARG A 13 -28.51 -9.20 -19.62
N GLU A 14 -28.42 -9.89 -20.75
CA GLU A 14 -27.19 -10.58 -21.19
C GLU A 14 -26.12 -9.58 -21.60
N LYS A 15 -26.49 -8.50 -22.31
CA LYS A 15 -25.58 -7.38 -22.59
C LYS A 15 -25.06 -6.70 -21.31
N ARG A 16 -25.88 -6.60 -20.26
CA ARG A 16 -25.47 -6.08 -18.94
C ARG A 16 -24.51 -7.02 -18.20
N LYS A 17 -24.67 -8.34 -18.31
CA LYS A 17 -23.70 -9.31 -17.77
C LYS A 17 -22.35 -9.25 -18.50
N GLN A 18 -22.39 -8.97 -19.81
CA GLN A 18 -21.19 -8.80 -20.64
C GLN A 18 -20.51 -7.42 -20.46
N GLN A 19 -21.16 -6.50 -19.74
CA GLN A 19 -20.61 -5.22 -19.29
C GLN A 19 -20.27 -5.23 -17.79
N THR A 20 -20.03 -6.40 -17.22
CA THR A 20 -19.14 -6.45 -16.06
C THR A 20 -17.77 -6.16 -16.63
N VAL A 21 -17.36 -4.89 -16.56
CA VAL A 21 -16.02 -4.46 -16.94
C VAL A 21 -15.07 -5.38 -16.19
N ASP A 22 -14.35 -6.20 -16.94
CA ASP A 22 -13.21 -6.94 -16.44
C ASP A 22 -12.26 -5.89 -15.87
N TRP A 23 -12.14 -5.82 -14.54
CA TRP A 23 -11.38 -4.78 -13.85
C TRP A 23 -9.87 -4.86 -14.13
N ASP A 24 -9.46 -5.77 -15.01
CA ASP A 24 -8.08 -6.15 -15.23
C ASP A 24 -7.49 -5.65 -16.56
N GLN A 25 -7.80 -4.43 -16.97
CA GLN A 25 -6.99 -3.76 -18.01
C GLN A 25 -5.63 -3.25 -17.48
N PHE A 26 -5.37 -3.37 -16.17
CA PHE A 26 -4.16 -2.85 -15.51
C PHE A 26 -3.42 -3.85 -14.62
N GLY A 27 -3.76 -5.15 -14.62
CA GLY A 27 -3.07 -6.15 -13.80
C GLY A 27 -3.34 -6.00 -12.30
N ARG A 28 -4.47 -5.39 -11.90
CA ARG A 28 -4.76 -5.10 -10.48
C ARG A 28 -5.25 -6.36 -9.80
N THR A 29 -4.30 -7.14 -9.30
CA THR A 29 -4.59 -8.27 -8.43
C THR A 29 -5.31 -7.78 -7.16
N GLY A 30 -6.23 -8.57 -6.59
CA GLY A 30 -6.98 -8.22 -5.37
C GLY A 30 -6.13 -8.16 -4.08
N TYR A 31 -4.83 -7.97 -4.23
CA TYR A 31 -3.84 -7.93 -3.19
C TYR A 31 -3.10 -6.61 -3.26
N MET A 32 -2.69 -6.12 -2.10
CA MET A 32 -2.12 -4.80 -1.92
C MET A 32 -1.12 -4.87 -0.78
N GLN A 33 -0.04 -4.11 -0.89
CA GLN A 33 0.91 -3.92 0.20
C GLN A 33 0.77 -2.50 0.72
N VAL A 34 0.83 -2.32 2.04
CA VAL A 34 0.77 -1.02 2.69
C VAL A 34 1.93 -0.90 3.65
N MET A 35 2.73 0.15 3.47
CA MET A 35 3.68 0.62 4.45
C MET A 35 3.04 1.72 5.27
N HIS A 36 2.82 1.46 6.55
CA HIS A 36 2.32 2.42 7.52
C HIS A 36 3.48 2.93 8.36
N PHE A 37 3.66 4.24 8.43
CA PHE A 37 4.68 4.90 9.25
C PHE A 37 4.00 5.62 10.40
N GLU A 38 4.31 5.21 11.63
CA GLU A 38 4.04 5.98 12.84
C GLU A 38 5.13 7.05 12.99
N LEU A 39 4.75 8.29 13.27
CA LEU A 39 5.63 9.43 13.42
C LEU A 39 5.49 10.05 14.81
N TRP A 40 6.62 10.43 15.41
CA TRP A 40 6.68 11.19 16.65
C TRP A 40 7.29 12.55 16.37
N TYR A 41 6.63 13.60 16.87
CA TYR A 41 7.05 14.99 16.70
C TYR A 41 7.70 15.55 17.96
N VAL A 42 8.46 16.62 17.79
CA VAL A 42 9.20 17.31 18.86
C VAL A 42 8.28 17.91 19.93
N ASP A 43 7.05 18.25 19.58
CA ASP A 43 6.02 18.76 20.49
C ASP A 43 5.32 17.64 21.29
N GLY A 44 5.72 16.38 21.08
CA GLY A 44 5.13 15.20 21.71
C GLY A 44 3.91 14.64 20.97
N SER A 45 3.44 15.30 19.91
CA SER A 45 2.34 14.79 19.09
C SER A 45 2.75 13.56 18.27
N LYS A 46 1.74 12.79 17.85
CA LYS A 46 1.91 11.63 16.97
C LYS A 46 1.19 11.85 15.66
N GLY A 47 1.74 11.32 14.58
CA GLY A 47 1.12 11.32 13.26
C GLY A 47 1.37 10.02 12.51
N GLU A 48 0.75 9.89 11.35
CA GLU A 48 0.84 8.69 10.53
C GLU A 48 0.91 9.00 9.03
N ILE A 49 1.64 8.18 8.29
CA ILE A 49 1.69 8.20 6.82
C ILE A 49 1.49 6.78 6.30
N ASN A 50 0.65 6.62 5.29
CA ASN A 50 0.44 5.34 4.61
C ASN A 50 0.90 5.43 3.15
N ILE A 51 1.78 4.52 2.73
CA ILE A 51 2.16 4.32 1.33
C ILE A 51 1.56 2.99 0.89
N THR A 52 0.83 3.01 -0.23
CA THR A 52 0.12 1.84 -0.73
C THR A 52 0.67 1.44 -2.10
N SER A 53 1.11 0.19 -2.22
CA SER A 53 1.46 -0.46 -3.49
C SER A 53 0.32 -1.35 -3.96
N PRO A 54 -0.30 -1.03 -5.12
CA PRO A 54 -1.34 -1.86 -5.72
C PRO A 54 -0.80 -3.07 -6.52
N HIS A 55 0.49 -3.39 -6.36
CA HIS A 55 1.18 -4.50 -7.04
C HIS A 55 1.85 -5.41 -5.99
N ILE A 56 1.94 -6.72 -6.27
CA ILE A 56 2.55 -7.71 -5.37
C ILE A 56 3.87 -8.23 -5.95
N ILE A 57 4.88 -7.39 -6.14
CA ILE A 57 6.23 -7.94 -6.11
C ILE A 57 6.62 -7.96 -4.64
N TRP A 58 6.55 -9.15 -4.02
CA TRP A 58 6.88 -9.30 -2.60
C TRP A 58 8.34 -8.90 -2.36
N SER A 59 8.61 -8.42 -1.14
CA SER A 59 9.89 -7.84 -0.65
C SER A 59 10.36 -6.53 -1.29
N GLU A 60 10.34 -6.38 -2.62
CA GLU A 60 11.01 -5.23 -3.26
C GLU A 60 10.30 -3.90 -2.98
N ASP A 61 8.97 -3.86 -3.10
CA ASP A 61 8.21 -2.61 -2.94
C ASP A 61 8.23 -2.09 -1.50
N ILE A 62 7.99 -2.97 -0.52
CA ILE A 62 7.96 -2.62 0.91
C ILE A 62 9.34 -2.18 1.39
N GLU A 63 10.41 -2.89 1.01
CA GLU A 63 11.76 -2.52 1.41
C GLU A 63 12.20 -1.20 0.77
N ASN A 64 11.91 -1.00 -0.53
CA ASN A 64 12.21 0.25 -1.20
C ASN A 64 11.41 1.42 -0.60
N GLN A 65 10.13 1.23 -0.31
CA GLN A 65 9.31 2.24 0.36
C GLN A 65 9.86 2.62 1.73
N HIS A 66 10.26 1.63 2.52
CA HIS A 66 10.89 1.88 3.81
C HIS A 66 12.20 2.65 3.65
N PHE A 67 13.07 2.19 2.75
CA PHE A 67 14.38 2.80 2.50
C PHE A 67 14.27 4.25 2.05
N PHE A 68 13.47 4.54 1.01
CA PHE A 68 13.32 5.89 0.49
C PHE A 68 12.63 6.82 1.49
N MET A 69 11.63 6.32 2.25
CA MET A 69 11.00 7.12 3.30
C MET A 69 11.97 7.42 4.43
N GLN A 70 12.80 6.45 4.84
CA GLN A 70 13.84 6.67 5.84
C GLN A 70 14.79 7.79 5.43
N GLU A 71 15.31 7.75 4.19
CA GLU A 71 16.23 8.78 3.69
C GLU A 71 15.55 10.15 3.56
N TYR A 72 14.28 10.18 3.10
CA TYR A 72 13.48 11.40 3.09
C TYR A 72 13.33 11.98 4.50
N LEU A 73 12.89 11.18 5.47
CA LEU A 73 12.67 11.62 6.85
C LEU A 73 13.97 12.09 7.50
N LYS A 74 15.10 11.42 7.29
CA LYS A 74 16.41 11.90 7.76
C LYS A 74 16.75 13.27 7.19
N SER A 75 16.45 13.51 5.91
CA SER A 75 16.76 14.81 5.27
C SER A 75 15.81 15.93 5.70
N GLN A 76 14.58 15.61 6.08
CA GLN A 76 13.52 16.59 6.36
C GLN A 76 13.13 16.70 7.84
N CYS A 77 13.69 15.85 8.72
CA CYS A 77 13.25 15.70 10.11
C CYS A 77 13.19 17.04 10.85
N GLN A 78 14.23 17.87 10.73
CA GLN A 78 14.30 19.19 11.37
C GLN A 78 13.21 20.14 10.87
N ARG A 79 12.99 20.19 9.55
CA ARG A 79 11.97 21.06 8.95
C ARG A 79 10.56 20.63 9.32
N LEU A 80 10.32 19.32 9.41
CA LEU A 80 9.02 18.74 9.73
C LEU A 80 8.77 18.59 11.24
N GLY A 81 9.79 18.80 12.07
CA GLY A 81 9.71 18.60 13.52
C GLY A 81 9.54 17.13 13.93
N ILE A 82 9.95 16.18 13.09
CA ILE A 82 9.82 14.73 13.36
C ILE A 82 11.10 14.24 14.02
N VAL A 83 10.98 13.57 15.16
CA VAL A 83 12.14 13.08 15.95
C VAL A 83 12.34 11.57 15.83
N LYS A 84 11.28 10.82 15.59
CA LYS A 84 11.31 9.36 15.52
C LYS A 84 10.23 8.85 14.59
N TYR A 85 10.44 7.70 13.97
CA TYR A 85 9.40 7.00 13.23
C TYR A 85 9.48 5.48 13.42
N ARG A 86 8.42 4.77 13.04
CA ARG A 86 8.38 3.30 12.99
C ARG A 86 7.57 2.83 11.81
N GLY A 87 8.14 1.93 11.00
CA GLY A 87 7.47 1.33 9.85
C GLY A 87 6.75 0.03 10.20
N HIS A 88 5.53 -0.14 9.69
CA HIS A 88 4.71 -1.33 9.81
C HIS A 88 4.27 -1.79 8.43
N CYS A 89 4.50 -3.06 8.12
CA CYS A 89 4.12 -3.65 6.85
C CYS A 89 2.80 -4.40 6.99
N TYR A 90 1.87 -4.10 6.09
CA TYR A 90 0.59 -4.77 5.96
C TYR A 90 0.40 -5.29 4.54
N HIS A 91 -0.38 -6.35 4.42
CA HIS A 91 -0.77 -6.91 3.14
C HIS A 91 -2.27 -7.23 3.15
N ASN A 92 -2.92 -6.96 2.02
CA ASN A 92 -4.31 -7.34 1.80
C ASN A 92 -4.36 -8.72 1.17
N ILE A 93 -5.09 -9.65 1.81
CA ILE A 93 -5.45 -10.93 1.23
C ILE A 93 -6.98 -11.00 1.22
N ASN A 94 -7.57 -11.04 0.03
CA ASN A 94 -9.02 -11.18 -0.16
C ASN A 94 -9.85 -10.09 0.55
N GLY A 95 -9.40 -8.84 0.50
CA GLY A 95 -10.07 -7.70 1.13
C GLY A 95 -9.73 -7.51 2.61
N ILE A 96 -9.00 -8.43 3.24
CA ILE A 96 -8.63 -8.35 4.66
C ILE A 96 -7.18 -7.87 4.77
N LEU A 97 -6.98 -6.74 5.46
CA LEU A 97 -5.66 -6.22 5.77
C LEU A 97 -5.07 -7.00 6.96
N LYS A 98 -3.91 -7.63 6.75
CA LYS A 98 -3.14 -8.33 7.79
C LYS A 98 -1.82 -7.63 8.00
N LYS A 99 -1.35 -7.58 9.26
CA LYS A 99 -0.02 -7.11 9.60
C LYS A 99 0.99 -8.23 9.32
N ALA A 100 2.02 -7.93 8.52
CA ALA A 100 3.08 -8.89 8.20
C ALA A 100 4.21 -8.81 9.23
N PHE A 101 4.81 -7.63 9.39
CA PHE A 101 5.91 -7.39 10.33
C PHE A 101 6.04 -5.90 10.65
N SER A 102 7.01 -5.54 11.47
CA SER A 102 7.33 -4.15 11.80
C SER A 102 8.84 -3.96 11.88
N TYR A 103 9.31 -2.81 11.44
CA TYR A 103 10.68 -2.37 11.68
C TYR A 103 10.82 -1.91 13.15
N ALA A 104 12.06 -1.92 13.64
CA ALA A 104 12.39 -1.20 14.87
C ALA A 104 12.05 0.28 14.69
N ALA A 105 11.75 0.98 15.79
CA ALA A 105 11.66 2.43 15.68
C ALA A 105 13.04 3.00 15.43
N PHE A 106 13.07 4.09 14.68
CA PHE A 106 14.29 4.77 14.29
C PHE A 106 14.25 6.20 14.79
N ASP A 107 15.24 6.56 15.60
CA ASP A 107 15.45 7.93 16.07
C ASP A 107 16.20 8.71 14.99
N LEU A 108 15.56 9.78 14.50
CA LEU A 108 16.06 10.63 13.41
C LEU A 108 17.10 11.64 13.91
N ILE A 109 17.23 11.83 15.22
CA ILE A 109 18.18 12.74 15.84
C ILE A 109 19.50 12.02 16.12
N THR A 110 19.44 10.82 16.70
CA THR A 110 20.62 9.99 16.98
C THR A 110 21.01 9.09 15.82
N ASN A 111 20.16 8.98 14.80
CA ASN A 111 20.34 8.14 13.62
C ASN A 111 20.57 6.67 13.98
N SER A 112 19.76 6.15 14.91
CA SER A 112 19.87 4.80 15.45
C SER A 112 18.52 4.13 15.65
N ASN A 113 18.51 2.80 15.60
CA ASN A 113 17.36 2.03 16.05
C ASN A 113 17.18 2.19 17.56
N VAL A 114 15.94 2.36 17.99
CA VAL A 114 15.55 2.48 19.39
C VAL A 114 14.42 1.51 19.70
N ASP A 115 14.47 0.95 20.90
CA ASP A 115 13.35 0.16 21.40
C ASP A 115 12.18 1.11 21.72
N VAL A 116 11.00 0.73 21.23
CA VAL A 116 9.76 1.35 21.69
C VAL A 116 9.35 0.60 22.94
N TYR A 117 9.77 1.09 24.10
CA TYR A 117 9.08 0.73 25.33
C TYR A 117 7.74 1.47 25.32
N ASP A 118 6.65 0.71 25.29
CA ASP A 118 5.28 1.20 25.51
C ASP A 118 5.12 1.69 26.96
#